data_AF-A0A1C0V350-F1
#
_entry.id   AF-A0A1C0V350-F1
#
_cell.length_a   1.000
_cell.length_b   1.000
_cell.length_c   1.000
_cell.angle_alpha   90.00
_cell.angle_beta   90.00
_cell.angle_gamma   90.00
#
_symmetry.space_group_name_H-M   'P 1'
#
loop_
_entity.id
_entity.type
_entity.pdbx_description
1 polymer ?
#
loop_
_entity_poly.entity_id
_entity_poly.type
_entity_poly.pdbx_seq_one_letter_code
_entity_poly.pdbx_strand_id
1 'polypeptide(L)'
;MSPFLIHMTGKKEILSILQGKSINDLDDVEESDWGFLESCIPENKSDYKAKVVCFTESPTFALDFFRRRKKTRWVKDQRFGLGFSKASLVRAGVRPVIYLDQPMIQKINKIFNDLERQEQEKNIDQASEELLDLVRKFYPLVFPILESNRFQGFMWEREWRMVSETGFSFKHSDLRIICCPEEEQGAIEDILQVNKDHIQFVRSWQEYNDVTDFLNRQSKIWEEKNSSIKFKKTIGEPASVQLQKLLDEYQSTLKTLKERQDFIASLQEEHEMLKEQIFKINQGILDCQRQIEEENLRKRDQSRIALDTLQGVQDSLDWDIPF
;
A
#
# COMPACT_ATOMS: atom_id res chain seq x y z
N MET A 1 6.83 7.64 -0.22
CA MET A 1 6.28 6.55 -1.05
C MET A 1 6.27 5.27 -0.23
N SER A 2 5.33 4.36 -0.47
CA SER A 2 5.16 3.16 0.37
C SER A 2 6.42 2.27 0.35
N PRO A 3 6.90 1.78 1.51
CA PRO A 3 8.02 0.82 1.55
C PRO A 3 7.58 -0.60 1.15
N PHE A 4 6.29 -0.80 0.88
CA PHE A 4 5.70 -2.09 0.54
C PHE A 4 5.19 -2.11 -0.90
N LEU A 5 5.24 -3.29 -1.53
CA LEU A 5 4.47 -3.59 -2.74
C LEU A 5 3.44 -4.65 -2.39
N ILE A 6 2.22 -4.47 -2.87
CA ILE A 6 1.07 -5.26 -2.43
C ILE A 6 0.47 -5.98 -3.63
N HIS A 7 0.35 -7.30 -3.52
CA HIS A 7 -0.42 -8.11 -4.44
C HIS A 7 -1.87 -8.15 -3.97
N MET A 8 -2.77 -7.52 -4.71
CA MET A 8 -4.21 -7.53 -4.41
C MET A 8 -4.83 -8.85 -4.85
N THR A 9 -5.62 -9.47 -3.98
CA THR A 9 -6.22 -10.78 -4.21
C THR A 9 -7.65 -10.86 -3.65
N GLY A 10 -8.33 -11.98 -3.87
CA GLY A 10 -9.67 -12.25 -3.35
C GLY A 10 -9.64 -13.14 -2.09
N LYS A 11 -10.82 -13.32 -1.49
CA LYS A 11 -10.98 -14.10 -0.24
C LYS A 11 -10.58 -15.56 -0.39
N LYS A 12 -10.95 -16.19 -1.50
CA LYS A 12 -10.68 -17.63 -1.70
C LYS A 12 -9.21 -17.83 -2.07
N GLU A 13 -8.69 -16.90 -2.84
CA GLU A 13 -7.36 -16.91 -3.43
C GLU A 13 -6.28 -16.66 -2.38
N ILE A 14 -6.51 -15.81 -1.37
CA ILE A 14 -5.48 -15.56 -0.34
C ILE A 14 -5.12 -16.83 0.42
N LEU A 15 -6.10 -17.67 0.76
CA LEU A 15 -5.85 -18.91 1.50
C LEU A 15 -5.09 -19.92 0.61
N SER A 16 -5.47 -20.05 -0.66
CA SER A 16 -4.76 -20.94 -1.59
C SER A 16 -3.33 -20.46 -1.86
N ILE A 17 -3.12 -19.15 -1.97
CA ILE A 17 -1.81 -18.53 -2.12
C ILE A 17 -0.94 -18.84 -0.91
N LEU A 18 -1.44 -18.63 0.30
CA LEU A 18 -0.68 -18.87 1.54
C LEU A 18 -0.35 -20.34 1.74
N GLN A 19 -1.22 -21.25 1.29
CA GLN A 19 -0.99 -22.69 1.29
C GLN A 19 -0.12 -23.18 0.11
N GLY A 20 0.27 -22.30 -0.81
CA GLY A 20 1.07 -22.66 -1.98
C GLY A 20 0.34 -23.54 -3.03
N LYS A 21 -0.99 -23.58 -3.01
CA LYS A 21 -1.83 -24.54 -3.78
C LYS A 21 -2.03 -24.19 -5.26
N SER A 22 -0.96 -23.92 -5.99
CA SER A 22 -0.99 -23.76 -7.47
C SER A 22 -0.02 -24.72 -8.18
N ILE A 23 0.62 -25.62 -7.44
CA ILE A 23 1.37 -26.74 -8.01
C ILE A 23 0.35 -27.86 -8.25
N ASN A 24 0.04 -28.15 -9.51
CA ASN A 24 -0.82 -29.25 -9.95
C ASN A 24 -0.29 -30.66 -9.57
N ASP A 25 0.61 -30.83 -8.60
CA ASP A 25 1.43 -32.05 -8.50
C ASP A 25 2.04 -32.36 -7.12
N LEU A 26 1.45 -31.99 -5.97
CA LEU A 26 1.98 -32.50 -4.70
C LEU A 26 0.88 -32.89 -3.71
N ASP A 27 0.54 -34.17 -3.74
CA ASP A 27 -0.26 -34.89 -2.74
C ASP A 27 0.43 -35.01 -1.36
N ASP A 28 1.64 -34.48 -1.16
CA ASP A 28 2.39 -34.59 0.10
C ASP A 28 3.22 -33.33 0.40
N VAL A 29 2.58 -32.23 0.80
CA VAL A 29 3.30 -31.14 1.50
C VAL A 29 2.68 -30.91 2.86
N GLU A 30 3.10 -31.75 3.80
CA GLU A 30 3.08 -31.42 5.22
C GLU A 30 3.88 -30.13 5.41
N GLU A 31 3.22 -29.10 5.97
CA GLU A 31 3.81 -27.85 6.50
C GLU A 31 4.64 -27.01 5.51
N SER A 32 3.99 -26.37 4.53
CA SER A 32 4.69 -25.34 3.73
C SER A 32 4.62 -23.96 4.37
N ASP A 33 5.73 -23.53 4.98
CA ASP A 33 6.08 -22.14 5.31
C ASP A 33 6.18 -21.21 4.07
N TRP A 34 5.60 -21.63 2.95
CA TRP A 34 5.74 -21.06 1.63
C TRP A 34 4.37 -20.75 1.04
N GLY A 35 4.27 -19.57 0.44
CA GLY A 35 3.16 -19.20 -0.41
C GLY A 35 3.56 -19.11 -1.88
N PHE A 36 2.54 -19.06 -2.74
CA PHE A 36 2.73 -18.99 -4.19
C PHE A 36 1.71 -18.05 -4.84
N LEU A 37 2.21 -17.11 -5.64
CA LEU A 37 1.40 -16.24 -6.51
C LEU A 37 1.47 -16.76 -7.94
N GLU A 38 0.34 -17.20 -8.49
CA GLU A 38 0.28 -17.63 -9.89
C GLU A 38 0.44 -16.43 -10.83
N SER A 39 1.21 -16.63 -11.90
CA SER A 39 1.34 -15.64 -12.97
C SER A 39 0.06 -15.59 -13.81
N CYS A 40 -0.32 -14.40 -14.26
CA CYS A 40 -1.49 -14.25 -15.13
C CYS A 40 -1.22 -13.26 -16.26
N ILE A 41 -2.03 -13.36 -17.32
CA ILE A 41 -2.08 -12.35 -18.39
C ILE A 41 -3.05 -11.26 -17.91
N PRO A 42 -2.60 -10.00 -17.72
CA PRO A 42 -3.46 -8.91 -17.26
C PRO A 42 -4.66 -8.67 -18.19
N GLU A 43 -5.86 -8.57 -17.59
CA GLU A 43 -7.13 -8.35 -18.31
C GLU A 43 -7.14 -7.05 -19.16
N ASN A 44 -7.90 -7.03 -20.26
CA ASN A 44 -8.19 -5.88 -21.16
C ASN A 44 -7.08 -5.41 -22.12
N LYS A 45 -6.20 -6.29 -22.58
CA LYS A 45 -5.28 -5.98 -23.67
C LYS A 45 -5.33 -7.09 -24.70
N SER A 46 -6.11 -6.92 -25.78
CA SER A 46 -6.37 -7.98 -26.79
C SER A 46 -5.09 -8.62 -27.34
N ASP A 47 -3.97 -7.90 -27.31
CA ASP A 47 -2.71 -8.32 -27.92
C ASP A 47 -1.57 -8.50 -26.90
N TYR A 48 -1.85 -8.40 -25.60
CA TYR A 48 -0.85 -8.61 -24.55
C TYR A 48 -0.82 -10.08 -24.12
N LYS A 49 0.34 -10.73 -24.21
CA LYS A 49 0.48 -12.19 -24.01
C LYS A 49 1.37 -12.61 -22.85
N ALA A 50 2.15 -11.68 -22.28
CA ALA A 50 3.12 -12.04 -21.25
C ALA A 50 2.42 -12.41 -19.93
N LYS A 51 2.86 -13.51 -19.33
CA LYS A 51 2.47 -13.87 -17.97
C LYS A 51 3.32 -13.10 -16.97
N VAL A 52 2.65 -12.52 -15.99
CA VAL A 52 3.29 -11.69 -14.95
C VAL A 52 2.61 -11.89 -13.61
N VAL A 53 3.36 -11.66 -12.53
CA VAL A 53 2.79 -11.42 -11.21
C VAL A 53 2.79 -9.91 -10.97
N CYS A 54 1.60 -9.36 -10.75
CA CYS A 54 1.42 -7.92 -10.54
C CYS A 54 1.46 -7.55 -9.06
N PHE A 55 2.09 -6.42 -8.77
CA PHE A 55 2.08 -5.78 -7.46
C PHE A 55 1.78 -4.30 -7.63
N THR A 56 1.21 -3.70 -6.60
CA THR A 56 0.87 -2.28 -6.58
C THR A 56 1.62 -1.58 -5.45
N GLU A 57 2.24 -0.47 -5.79
CA GLU A 57 2.78 0.49 -4.84
C GLU A 57 1.73 1.56 -4.55
N SER A 58 1.28 1.59 -3.30
CA SER A 58 0.26 2.51 -2.81
C SER A 58 0.49 2.79 -1.33
N PRO A 59 0.17 3.98 -0.82
CA PRO A 59 -0.08 4.15 0.61
C PRO A 59 -1.10 3.10 1.09
N THR A 60 -0.87 2.51 2.26
CA THR A 60 -1.69 1.40 2.77
C THR A 60 -3.13 1.80 3.04
N PHE A 61 -3.35 3.02 3.56
CA PHE A 61 -4.70 3.59 3.76
C PHE A 61 -5.49 3.77 2.46
N ALA A 62 -4.82 3.83 1.30
CA ALA A 62 -5.45 4.07 0.01
C ALA A 62 -5.79 2.79 -0.75
N LEU A 63 -5.49 1.60 -0.20
CA LEU A 63 -5.67 0.32 -0.89
C LEU A 63 -7.13 0.00 -1.21
N ASP A 64 -8.08 0.41 -0.35
CA ASP A 64 -9.51 0.18 -0.62
C ASP A 64 -9.98 0.89 -1.91
N PHE A 65 -9.30 1.96 -2.29
CA PHE A 65 -9.62 2.65 -3.53
C PHE A 65 -9.60 1.69 -4.75
N PHE A 66 -8.70 0.70 -4.77
CA PHE A 66 -8.56 -0.22 -5.91
C PHE A 66 -9.78 -1.11 -6.13
N ARG A 67 -10.58 -1.37 -5.09
CA ARG A 67 -11.85 -2.07 -5.20
C ARG A 67 -12.88 -1.24 -5.97
N ARG A 68 -12.93 0.07 -5.71
CA ARG A 68 -13.89 1.00 -6.31
C ARG A 68 -13.53 1.40 -7.75
N ARG A 69 -12.30 1.15 -8.19
CA ARG A 69 -11.81 1.49 -9.54
C ARG A 69 -12.53 0.76 -10.68
N LYS A 70 -12.94 -0.50 -10.48
CA LYS A 70 -13.68 -1.28 -11.49
C LYS A 70 -14.85 -1.99 -10.83
N LYS A 71 -16.04 -1.90 -11.46
CA LYS A 71 -17.24 -2.61 -11.02
C LYS A 71 -16.99 -4.11 -10.82
N THR A 72 -16.18 -4.72 -11.69
CA THR A 72 -15.81 -6.14 -11.56
C THR A 72 -14.98 -6.44 -10.32
N ARG A 73 -14.06 -5.55 -9.92
CA ARG A 73 -13.25 -5.71 -8.69
C ARG A 73 -14.09 -5.53 -7.43
N TRP A 74 -15.06 -4.61 -7.49
CA TRP A 74 -16.06 -4.46 -6.44
C TRP A 74 -16.94 -5.71 -6.30
N VAL A 75 -17.43 -6.26 -7.41
CA VAL A 75 -18.24 -7.49 -7.43
C VAL A 75 -17.43 -8.71 -6.98
N LYS A 76 -16.14 -8.79 -7.34
CA LYS A 76 -15.21 -9.83 -6.88
C LYS A 76 -14.72 -9.62 -5.44
N ASP A 77 -15.15 -8.53 -4.79
CA ASP A 77 -14.85 -8.21 -3.40
C ASP A 77 -13.37 -8.37 -3.04
N GLN A 78 -12.50 -7.75 -3.85
CA GLN A 78 -11.04 -7.78 -3.67
C GLN A 78 -10.63 -6.96 -2.43
N ARG A 79 -10.95 -7.49 -1.25
CA ARG A 79 -10.64 -6.96 0.09
C ARG A 79 -9.32 -7.48 0.67
N PHE A 80 -8.59 -8.27 -0.11
CA PHE A 80 -7.43 -9.00 0.38
C PHE A 80 -6.17 -8.53 -0.34
N GLY A 81 -5.06 -8.53 0.38
CA GLY A 81 -3.77 -8.16 -0.19
C GLY A 81 -2.60 -8.70 0.62
N LEU A 82 -1.54 -9.08 -0.08
CA LEU A 82 -0.28 -9.54 0.50
C LEU A 82 0.81 -8.50 0.22
N GLY A 83 1.32 -7.90 1.28
CA GLY A 83 2.32 -6.84 1.23
C GLY A 83 3.70 -7.36 1.58
N PHE A 84 4.64 -7.09 0.68
CA PHE A 84 6.04 -7.49 0.80
C PHE A 84 6.92 -6.25 0.91
N SER A 85 8.11 -6.40 1.50
CA SER A 85 9.13 -5.35 1.42
C SER A 85 9.51 -5.08 -0.04
N LYS A 86 9.43 -3.81 -0.46
CA LYS A 86 9.85 -3.40 -1.81
C LYS A 86 11.29 -3.81 -2.10
N ALA A 87 12.20 -3.65 -1.13
CA ALA A 87 13.60 -4.00 -1.31
C ALA A 87 13.79 -5.50 -1.58
N SER A 88 13.04 -6.36 -0.88
CA SER A 88 13.08 -7.82 -1.11
C SER A 88 12.56 -8.19 -2.49
N LEU A 89 11.44 -7.60 -2.92
CA LEU A 89 10.88 -7.87 -4.24
C LEU A 89 11.76 -7.36 -5.39
N VAL A 90 12.41 -6.21 -5.23
CA VAL A 90 13.38 -5.72 -6.22
C VAL A 90 14.55 -6.71 -6.38
N ARG A 91 15.05 -7.26 -5.28
CA ARG A 91 16.08 -8.33 -5.34
C ARG A 91 15.57 -9.59 -6.03
N ALA A 92 14.29 -9.93 -5.85
CA ALA A 92 13.63 -11.05 -6.51
C ALA A 92 13.30 -10.82 -7.99
N GLY A 93 13.66 -9.66 -8.56
CA GLY A 93 13.45 -9.37 -9.99
C GLY A 93 12.16 -8.62 -10.31
N VAL A 94 11.39 -8.19 -9.29
CA VAL A 94 10.22 -7.32 -9.51
C VAL A 94 10.68 -5.94 -9.97
N ARG A 95 10.05 -5.39 -11.01
CA ARG A 95 10.41 -4.11 -11.62
C ARG A 95 9.18 -3.21 -11.78
N PRO A 96 9.34 -1.88 -11.73
CA PRO A 96 8.23 -0.98 -12.04
C PRO A 96 7.88 -1.11 -13.51
N VAL A 97 6.60 -0.94 -13.84
CA VAL A 97 6.17 -0.90 -15.24
C VAL A 97 6.56 0.42 -15.89
N ILE A 98 6.58 0.41 -17.22
CA ILE A 98 6.84 1.57 -18.07
C ILE A 98 5.51 1.98 -18.68
N TYR A 99 5.12 3.22 -18.36
CA TYR A 99 3.86 3.80 -18.80
C TYR A 99 4.03 4.41 -20.19
N LEU A 100 3.32 3.88 -21.17
CA LEU A 100 3.37 4.31 -22.56
C LEU A 100 1.97 4.64 -23.08
N ASP A 101 1.89 5.48 -24.10
CA ASP A 101 0.62 5.75 -24.77
C ASP A 101 0.14 4.54 -25.58
N GLN A 102 -1.16 4.50 -25.90
CA GLN A 102 -1.73 3.36 -26.63
C GLN A 102 -1.08 3.12 -28.01
N PRO A 103 -0.78 4.17 -28.82
CA PRO A 103 -0.08 3.98 -30.10
C PRO A 103 1.30 3.32 -29.96
N MET A 104 2.08 3.67 -28.94
CA MET A 104 3.40 3.06 -28.72
C MET A 104 3.27 1.61 -28.26
N ILE A 105 2.31 1.31 -27.38
CA ILE A 105 2.02 -0.07 -26.96
C ILE A 105 1.66 -0.95 -28.18
N GLN A 106 0.82 -0.45 -29.08
CA GLN A 106 0.46 -1.17 -30.30
C GLN A 106 1.67 -1.45 -31.20
N LYS A 107 2.58 -0.49 -31.34
CA LYS A 107 3.83 -0.69 -32.09
C LYS A 107 4.71 -1.75 -31.44
N ILE A 108 4.88 -1.72 -30.12
CA ILE A 108 5.66 -2.71 -29.38
C ILE A 108 5.03 -4.10 -29.52
N ASN A 109 3.71 -4.21 -29.36
CA ASN A 109 2.98 -5.47 -29.56
C ASN A 109 3.19 -6.02 -30.97
N LYS A 110 3.14 -5.17 -31.99
CA LYS A 110 3.36 -5.56 -33.38
C LYS A 110 4.79 -6.08 -33.58
N ILE A 111 5.80 -5.34 -33.12
CA ILE A 111 7.21 -5.75 -33.19
C ILE A 111 7.41 -7.10 -32.50
N PHE A 112 6.89 -7.26 -31.28
CA PHE A 112 7.00 -8.50 -30.53
C PHE A 112 6.37 -9.69 -31.27
N ASN A 113 5.14 -9.54 -31.76
CA ASN A 113 4.44 -10.59 -32.51
C ASN A 113 5.13 -10.92 -33.85
N ASP A 114 5.66 -9.93 -34.56
CA ASP A 114 6.38 -10.14 -35.82
C ASP A 114 7.69 -10.91 -35.59
N LEU A 115 8.44 -10.58 -34.52
CA LEU A 115 9.67 -11.29 -34.14
C LEU A 115 9.39 -12.71 -33.64
N GLU A 116 8.37 -12.91 -32.79
CA GLU A 116 7.97 -14.26 -32.37
C GLU A 116 7.58 -15.15 -33.56
N ARG A 117 6.86 -14.58 -34.54
CA ARG A 117 6.51 -15.33 -35.76
C ARG A 117 7.75 -15.71 -36.56
N GLN A 118 8.71 -14.80 -36.75
CA GLN A 118 9.95 -15.09 -37.47
C GLN A 118 10.77 -16.19 -36.78
N GLU A 119 10.84 -16.17 -35.45
CA GLU A 119 11.51 -17.22 -34.67
C GLU A 119 10.81 -18.58 -34.85
N GLN A 120 9.47 -18.63 -34.78
CA GLN A 120 8.69 -19.86 -35.02
C GLN A 120 8.86 -20.41 -36.43
N GLU A 121 8.96 -19.54 -37.43
CA GLU A 121 9.22 -19.89 -38.83
C GLU A 121 10.70 -20.23 -39.10
N LYS A 122 11.57 -20.14 -38.08
CA LYS A 122 13.03 -20.32 -38.18
C LYS A 122 13.69 -19.41 -39.22
N ASN A 123 13.13 -18.22 -39.41
CA ASN A 123 13.52 -17.22 -40.40
C ASN A 123 13.92 -15.91 -39.71
N ILE A 124 14.64 -16.01 -38.60
CA ILE A 124 15.12 -14.88 -37.81
C ILE A 124 16.63 -14.73 -38.02
N ASP A 125 17.08 -13.51 -38.30
CA ASP A 125 18.51 -13.17 -38.33
C ASP A 125 19.05 -12.90 -36.91
N GLN A 126 20.37 -12.91 -36.74
CA GLN A 126 21.01 -12.72 -35.43
C GLN A 126 20.62 -11.38 -34.77
N ALA A 127 20.50 -10.30 -35.54
CA ALA A 127 20.14 -8.99 -34.98
C ALA A 127 18.70 -8.96 -34.46
N SER A 128 17.80 -9.64 -35.17
CA SER A 128 16.40 -9.83 -34.80
C SER A 128 16.26 -10.75 -33.59
N GLU A 129 17.12 -11.76 -33.45
CA GLU A 129 17.19 -12.62 -32.27
C GLU A 129 17.63 -11.84 -31.01
N GLU A 130 18.69 -11.03 -31.11
CA GLU A 130 19.13 -10.14 -30.01
C GLU A 130 18.04 -9.13 -29.63
N LEU A 131 17.35 -8.57 -30.64
CA LEU A 131 16.21 -7.69 -30.42
C LEU A 131 15.05 -8.42 -29.74
N LEU A 132 14.75 -9.66 -30.14
CA LEU A 132 13.68 -10.46 -29.53
C LEU A 132 13.98 -10.75 -28.05
N ASP A 133 15.22 -11.12 -27.70
CA ASP A 133 15.62 -11.30 -26.29
C ASP A 133 15.44 -10.02 -25.47
N LEU A 134 15.83 -8.86 -26.03
CA LEU A 134 15.61 -7.57 -25.38
C LEU A 134 14.12 -7.26 -25.20
N VAL A 135 13.32 -7.46 -26.26
CA VAL A 135 11.88 -7.19 -26.23
C VAL A 135 11.18 -8.14 -25.25
N ARG A 136 11.57 -9.41 -25.15
CA ARG A 136 11.04 -10.38 -24.16
C ARG A 136 11.21 -9.90 -22.72
N LYS A 137 12.32 -9.23 -22.40
CA LYS A 137 12.58 -8.68 -21.06
C LYS A 137 11.75 -7.42 -20.78
N PHE A 138 11.50 -6.60 -21.80
CA PHE A 138 10.85 -5.30 -21.67
C PHE A 138 9.33 -5.36 -21.82
N TYR A 139 8.84 -6.10 -22.80
CA TYR A 139 7.42 -6.21 -23.18
C TYR A 139 6.50 -6.52 -21.98
N PRO A 140 6.86 -7.44 -21.06
CA PRO A 140 6.05 -7.69 -19.87
C PRO A 140 5.86 -6.46 -18.96
N LEU A 141 6.80 -5.51 -19.00
CA LEU A 141 6.79 -4.31 -18.18
C LEU A 141 5.99 -3.16 -18.81
N VAL A 142 5.40 -3.34 -19.99
CA VAL A 142 4.66 -2.26 -20.68
C VAL A 142 3.25 -2.09 -20.12
N PHE A 143 2.89 -0.86 -19.76
CA PHE A 143 1.59 -0.49 -19.19
C PHE A 143 1.01 0.77 -19.85
N PRO A 144 -0.31 0.84 -20.13
CA PRO A 144 -0.91 2.03 -20.73
C PRO A 144 -0.95 3.20 -19.74
N ILE A 145 -0.59 4.38 -20.24
CA ILE A 145 -0.94 5.65 -19.60
C ILE A 145 -2.46 5.75 -19.57
N LEU A 146 -3.01 6.04 -18.39
CA LEU A 146 -4.46 6.07 -18.16
C LEU A 146 -5.03 7.49 -18.20
N GLU A 147 -4.33 8.41 -18.86
CA GLU A 147 -4.68 9.83 -18.91
C GLU A 147 -6.03 10.10 -19.59
N SER A 148 -6.35 9.43 -20.68
CA SER A 148 -7.66 9.62 -21.34
C SER A 148 -8.81 8.90 -20.63
N ASN A 149 -8.57 8.26 -19.48
CA ASN A 149 -9.58 7.52 -18.73
C ASN A 149 -10.26 8.44 -17.70
N ARG A 150 -11.57 8.30 -17.50
CA ARG A 150 -12.31 8.96 -16.40
C ARG A 150 -11.73 8.70 -14.99
N PHE A 151 -10.81 7.74 -14.89
CA PHE A 151 -10.03 7.40 -13.71
C PHE A 151 -8.60 8.02 -13.72
N GLN A 152 -8.35 9.12 -14.43
CA GLN A 152 -7.04 9.78 -14.57
C GLN A 152 -6.41 10.31 -13.25
N GLY A 153 -7.09 10.20 -12.10
CA GLY A 153 -6.60 10.72 -10.81
C GLY A 153 -5.57 9.88 -10.05
N PHE A 154 -5.11 8.73 -10.56
CA PHE A 154 -4.30 7.76 -9.81
C PHE A 154 -2.81 7.78 -10.15
N MET A 155 -2.24 8.96 -10.43
CA MET A 155 -0.80 9.12 -10.70
C MET A 155 0.10 8.77 -9.49
N TRP A 156 -0.50 8.62 -8.30
CA TRP A 156 0.20 8.20 -7.08
C TRP A 156 0.34 6.67 -6.95
N GLU A 157 -0.45 5.89 -7.69
CA GLU A 157 -0.34 4.44 -7.79
C GLU A 157 0.76 4.06 -8.79
N ARG A 158 1.62 3.11 -8.43
CA ARG A 158 2.58 2.54 -9.38
C ARG A 158 2.42 1.03 -9.47
N GLU A 159 2.33 0.53 -10.69
CA GLU A 159 2.28 -0.90 -10.98
C GLU A 159 3.71 -1.45 -11.06
N TRP A 160 3.91 -2.62 -10.49
CA TRP A 160 5.15 -3.37 -10.48
C TRP A 160 4.87 -4.79 -10.96
N ARG A 161 5.80 -5.39 -11.69
CA ARG A 161 5.63 -6.72 -12.27
C ARG A 161 6.86 -7.58 -12.09
N MET A 162 6.60 -8.86 -11.85
CA MET A 162 7.58 -9.92 -12.03
C MET A 162 7.25 -10.67 -13.32
N VAL A 163 8.26 -10.89 -14.15
CA VAL A 163 8.12 -11.72 -15.36
C VAL A 163 8.35 -13.17 -14.96
N SER A 164 7.32 -14.01 -15.11
CA SER A 164 7.39 -15.43 -14.77
C SER A 164 6.28 -16.18 -15.50
N GLU A 165 6.61 -17.34 -16.07
CA GLU A 165 5.65 -18.21 -16.77
C GLU A 165 4.77 -19.02 -15.81
N THR A 166 5.26 -19.27 -14.60
CA THR A 166 4.57 -20.06 -13.58
C THR A 166 4.00 -19.14 -12.51
N GLY A 167 4.85 -18.35 -11.87
CA GLY A 167 4.47 -17.49 -10.75
C GLY A 167 5.62 -17.04 -9.90
N PHE A 168 5.31 -16.71 -8.64
CA PHE A 168 6.25 -16.22 -7.64
C PHE A 168 6.06 -16.98 -6.32
N SER A 169 7.06 -17.77 -5.95
CA SER A 169 7.13 -18.44 -4.65
C SER A 169 7.78 -17.52 -3.61
N PHE A 170 7.24 -17.50 -2.40
CA PHE A 170 7.75 -16.68 -1.30
C PHE A 170 7.63 -17.40 0.03
N LYS A 171 8.49 -17.09 1.00
CA LYS A 171 8.32 -17.59 2.36
C LYS A 171 7.32 -16.72 3.11
N HIS A 172 6.56 -17.27 4.05
CA HIS A 172 5.68 -16.46 4.91
C HIS A 172 6.50 -15.42 5.71
N SER A 173 7.76 -15.72 6.01
CA SER A 173 8.72 -14.77 6.60
C SER A 173 9.01 -13.53 5.74
N ASP A 174 8.68 -13.54 4.45
CA ASP A 174 8.86 -12.40 3.53
C ASP A 174 7.67 -11.43 3.55
N LEU A 175 6.52 -11.87 4.08
CA LEU A 175 5.35 -11.03 4.26
C LEU A 175 5.61 -9.99 5.34
N ARG A 176 5.11 -8.79 5.13
CA ARG A 176 5.18 -7.69 6.10
C ARG A 176 3.82 -7.12 6.42
N ILE A 177 2.91 -7.15 5.45
CA ILE A 177 1.55 -6.67 5.60
C ILE A 177 0.59 -7.70 5.04
N ILE A 178 -0.53 -7.89 5.73
CA ILE A 178 -1.71 -8.53 5.15
C ILE A 178 -2.87 -7.56 5.28
N CYS A 179 -3.53 -7.29 4.16
CA CYS A 179 -4.76 -6.53 4.14
C CYS A 179 -5.91 -7.53 4.11
N CYS A 180 -6.77 -7.50 5.12
CA CYS A 180 -7.97 -8.34 5.17
C CYS A 180 -9.02 -7.70 6.09
N PRO A 181 -10.29 -8.10 5.99
CA PRO A 181 -11.30 -7.80 7.00
C PRO A 181 -10.95 -8.45 8.36
N GLU A 182 -11.43 -7.86 9.45
CA GLU A 182 -11.17 -8.34 10.82
C GLU A 182 -11.75 -9.73 11.03
N GLU A 183 -12.94 -9.98 10.50
CA GLU A 183 -13.64 -11.26 10.60
C GLU A 183 -12.92 -12.42 9.89
N GLU A 184 -11.94 -12.14 9.03
CA GLU A 184 -11.19 -13.14 8.25
C GLU A 184 -9.75 -13.32 8.74
N GLN A 185 -9.30 -12.49 9.70
CA GLN A 185 -7.92 -12.50 10.18
C GLN A 185 -7.55 -13.84 10.83
N GLY A 186 -8.46 -14.42 11.63
CA GLY A 186 -8.20 -15.68 12.34
C GLY A 186 -7.83 -16.84 11.42
N ALA A 187 -8.57 -17.03 10.32
CA ALA A 187 -8.29 -18.10 9.35
C ALA A 187 -6.93 -17.93 8.65
N ILE A 188 -6.45 -16.70 8.51
CA ILE A 188 -5.14 -16.41 7.93
C ILE A 188 -4.03 -16.65 8.97
N GLU A 189 -4.25 -16.24 10.22
CA GLU A 189 -3.32 -16.48 11.33
C GLU A 189 -3.09 -17.97 11.58
N ASP A 190 -4.14 -18.79 11.46
CA ASP A 190 -4.04 -20.25 11.61
C ASP A 190 -3.12 -20.89 10.56
N ILE A 191 -3.04 -20.32 9.35
CA ILE A 191 -2.15 -20.79 8.28
C ILE A 191 -0.71 -20.31 8.52
N LEU A 192 -0.54 -19.08 8.99
CA LEU A 192 0.79 -18.46 9.16
C LEU A 192 1.51 -18.96 10.43
N GLN A 193 0.77 -19.44 11.42
CA GLN A 193 1.28 -20.00 12.67
C GLN A 193 2.35 -19.11 13.33
N VAL A 194 3.62 -19.55 13.34
CA VAL A 194 4.76 -18.87 13.96
C VAL A 194 5.14 -17.59 13.21
N ASN A 195 4.83 -17.50 11.91
CA ASN A 195 5.17 -16.35 11.07
C ASN A 195 4.23 -15.16 11.24
N LYS A 196 3.21 -15.22 12.09
CA LYS A 196 2.24 -14.13 12.24
C LYS A 196 2.80 -12.90 12.96
N ASP A 197 3.76 -13.08 13.87
CA ASP A 197 4.19 -12.04 14.81
C ASP A 197 4.93 -10.88 14.13
N HIS A 198 5.51 -11.08 12.94
CA HIS A 198 6.17 -10.03 12.16
C HIS A 198 5.30 -9.44 11.04
N ILE A 199 4.04 -9.86 10.94
CA ILE A 199 3.12 -9.44 9.89
C ILE A 199 2.12 -8.43 10.47
N GLN A 200 2.08 -7.24 9.88
CA GLN A 200 1.10 -6.24 10.24
C GLN A 200 -0.23 -6.47 9.49
N PHE A 201 -1.30 -6.76 10.22
CA PHE A 201 -2.64 -6.79 9.65
C PHE A 201 -3.20 -5.36 9.51
N VAL A 202 -3.56 -4.98 8.28
CA VAL A 202 -4.03 -3.63 7.96
C VAL A 202 -5.51 -3.68 7.57
N ARG A 203 -6.31 -2.95 8.33
CA ARG A 203 -7.76 -2.77 8.13
C ARG A 203 -8.04 -1.52 7.29
N SER A 204 -7.42 -1.42 6.12
CA SER A 204 -7.46 -0.22 5.25
C SER A 204 -8.87 0.18 4.78
N TRP A 205 -9.86 -0.66 5.02
CA TRP A 205 -11.24 -0.50 4.58
C TRP A 205 -12.01 0.52 5.42
N GLN A 206 -11.77 0.56 6.73
CA GLN A 206 -12.51 1.47 7.63
C GLN A 206 -12.01 2.90 7.48
N GLU A 207 -10.69 3.09 7.47
CA GLU A 207 -10.06 4.41 7.27
C GLU A 207 -10.48 5.07 5.95
N TYR A 208 -10.54 4.31 4.85
CA TYR A 208 -11.00 4.84 3.57
C TYR A 208 -12.49 5.21 3.60
N ASN A 209 -13.34 4.38 4.22
CA ASN A 209 -14.76 4.71 4.38
C ASN A 209 -14.92 5.97 5.22
N ASP A 210 -14.17 6.13 6.30
CA ASP A 210 -14.22 7.31 7.15
C ASP A 210 -13.83 8.58 6.39
N VAL A 211 -12.75 8.53 5.62
CA VAL A 211 -12.31 9.65 4.75
C VAL A 211 -13.33 9.93 3.64
N THR A 212 -13.85 8.88 3.00
CA THR A 212 -14.81 9.04 1.89
C THR A 212 -16.16 9.54 2.38
N ASP A 213 -16.61 9.08 3.54
CA ASP A 213 -17.84 9.54 4.18
C ASP A 213 -17.69 10.98 4.66
N PHE A 214 -16.53 11.34 5.20
CA PHE A 214 -16.20 12.73 5.50
C PHE A 214 -16.27 13.59 4.23
N LEU A 215 -15.60 13.20 3.14
CA LEU A 215 -15.59 13.94 1.88
C LEU A 215 -16.99 14.01 1.23
N ASN A 216 -17.79 12.95 1.30
CA ASN A 216 -19.16 12.93 0.77
C ASN A 216 -20.11 13.81 1.59
N ARG A 217 -19.94 13.86 2.92
CA ARG A 217 -20.67 14.81 3.77
C ARG A 217 -20.31 16.24 3.38
N GLN A 218 -19.03 16.51 3.14
CA GLN A 218 -18.56 17.82 2.68
C GLN A 218 -19.07 18.15 1.27
N SER A 219 -19.05 17.21 0.32
CA SER A 219 -19.47 17.46 -1.06
C SER A 219 -20.96 17.74 -1.19
N LYS A 220 -21.82 17.07 -0.40
CA LYS A 220 -23.25 17.40 -0.33
C LYS A 220 -23.49 18.81 0.22
N ILE A 221 -22.75 19.20 1.25
CA ILE A 221 -22.76 20.57 1.79
C ILE A 221 -22.28 21.57 0.70
N TRP A 222 -21.36 21.17 -0.18
CA TRP A 222 -20.87 22.01 -1.28
C TRP A 222 -21.86 22.09 -2.45
N GLU A 223 -22.53 21.00 -2.81
CA GLU A 223 -23.53 20.96 -3.91
C GLU A 223 -24.81 21.71 -3.54
N GLU A 224 -25.31 21.56 -2.32
CA GLU A 224 -26.47 22.31 -1.83
C GLU A 224 -26.21 23.83 -1.83
N LYS A 225 -24.97 24.26 -1.52
CA LYS A 225 -24.60 25.69 -1.46
C LYS A 225 -24.17 26.30 -2.81
N ASN A 226 -23.68 25.50 -3.76
CA ASN A 226 -23.35 25.97 -5.12
C ASN A 226 -24.55 25.96 -6.08
N SER A 227 -25.60 25.19 -5.79
CA SER A 227 -26.84 25.20 -6.58
C SER A 227 -27.60 26.53 -6.52
N SER A 228 -27.27 27.40 -5.56
CA SER A 228 -27.76 28.77 -5.42
C SER A 228 -27.12 29.76 -6.39
N ILE A 229 -26.01 29.40 -7.06
CA ILE A 229 -25.26 30.28 -7.96
C ILE A 229 -25.49 29.84 -9.41
N LYS A 230 -26.74 29.94 -9.87
CA LYS A 230 -27.04 29.92 -11.31
C LYS A 230 -27.83 31.17 -11.65
N PHE A 231 -27.11 32.18 -12.12
CA PHE A 231 -27.69 33.42 -12.64
C PHE A 231 -28.52 33.10 -13.89
N LYS A 232 -29.81 32.84 -13.71
CA LYS A 232 -30.75 32.89 -14.83
C LYS A 232 -30.88 34.37 -15.18
N LYS A 233 -30.36 34.76 -16.35
CA LYS A 233 -30.54 36.10 -16.90
C LYS A 233 -32.03 36.29 -17.21
N THR A 234 -32.78 36.82 -16.25
CA THR A 234 -34.21 37.12 -16.44
C THR A 234 -34.30 38.34 -17.35
N ILE A 235 -34.69 38.12 -18.61
CA ILE A 235 -34.91 39.19 -19.58
C ILE A 235 -36.09 40.04 -19.07
N GLY A 236 -35.83 41.29 -18.66
CA GLY A 236 -36.87 42.27 -18.33
C GLY A 236 -36.79 42.95 -16.96
N GLU A 237 -35.88 42.58 -16.05
CA GLU A 237 -35.76 43.24 -14.75
C GLU A 237 -34.96 44.57 -14.81
N PRO A 238 -35.37 45.63 -14.07
CA PRO A 238 -34.62 46.88 -13.96
C PRO A 238 -33.20 46.65 -13.42
N ALA A 239 -32.21 47.39 -13.94
CA ALA A 239 -30.80 47.26 -13.56
C ALA A 239 -30.55 47.43 -12.05
N SER A 240 -31.32 48.28 -11.37
CA SER A 240 -31.23 48.48 -9.92
C SER A 240 -31.58 47.22 -9.11
N VAL A 241 -32.56 46.43 -9.58
CA VAL A 241 -32.97 45.16 -8.94
C VAL A 241 -31.91 44.09 -9.15
N GLN A 242 -31.29 44.04 -10.33
CA GLN A 242 -30.20 43.12 -10.62
C GLN A 242 -28.96 43.42 -9.77
N LEU A 243 -28.61 44.70 -9.60
CA LEU A 243 -27.49 45.13 -8.77
C LEU A 243 -27.73 44.86 -7.28
N GLN A 244 -28.96 45.02 -6.79
CA GLN A 244 -29.29 44.70 -5.40
C GLN A 244 -29.16 43.20 -5.13
N LYS A 245 -29.66 42.33 -6.03
CA LYS A 245 -29.48 40.88 -5.92
C LYS A 245 -28.00 40.50 -5.88
N LEU A 246 -27.19 41.11 -6.74
CA LEU A 246 -25.75 40.90 -6.78
C LEU A 246 -25.06 41.37 -5.48
N LEU A 247 -25.51 42.49 -4.90
CA LEU A 247 -25.00 42.97 -3.62
C LEU A 247 -25.31 41.99 -2.49
N ASP A 248 -26.54 41.50 -2.41
CA ASP A 248 -26.97 40.54 -1.40
C ASP A 248 -26.20 39.21 -1.53
N GLU A 249 -25.95 38.76 -2.78
CA GLU A 249 -25.11 37.60 -3.08
C GLU A 249 -23.66 37.79 -2.62
N TYR A 250 -23.05 38.95 -2.90
CA TYR A 250 -21.69 39.24 -2.43
C TYR A 250 -21.61 39.34 -0.91
N GLN A 251 -22.62 39.90 -0.24
CA GLN A 251 -22.67 39.96 1.22
C GLN A 251 -22.79 38.57 1.84
N SER A 252 -23.63 37.70 1.27
CA SER A 252 -23.74 36.29 1.68
C SER A 252 -22.42 35.53 1.49
N THR A 253 -21.75 35.74 0.35
CA THR A 253 -20.44 35.15 0.06
C THR A 253 -19.39 35.63 1.06
N LEU A 254 -19.34 36.93 1.34
CA LEU A 254 -18.40 37.51 2.30
C LEU A 254 -18.62 36.95 3.71
N LYS A 255 -19.88 36.81 4.14
CA LYS A 255 -20.20 36.18 5.44
C LYS A 255 -19.68 34.74 5.50
N THR A 256 -19.93 33.96 4.44
CA THR A 256 -19.44 32.57 4.35
C THR A 256 -17.92 32.48 4.39
N LEU A 257 -17.22 33.41 3.72
CA LEU A 257 -15.76 33.46 3.75
C LEU A 257 -15.21 33.81 5.13
N LYS A 258 -15.88 34.68 5.89
CA LYS A 258 -15.53 34.98 7.28
C LYS A 258 -15.71 33.76 8.18
N GLU A 259 -16.84 33.07 8.10
CA GLU A 259 -17.07 31.84 8.86
C GLU A 259 -16.00 30.77 8.57
N ARG A 260 -15.53 30.68 7.31
CA ARG A 260 -14.40 29.80 6.95
C ARG A 260 -13.07 30.27 7.54
N GLN A 261 -12.81 31.57 7.53
CA GLN A 261 -11.61 32.14 8.14
C GLN A 261 -11.56 31.80 9.64
N ASP A 262 -12.69 31.92 10.33
CA ASP A 262 -12.80 31.60 11.76
C ASP A 262 -12.59 30.10 12.02
N PHE A 263 -13.15 29.23 11.17
CA PHE A 263 -12.92 27.78 11.26
C PHE A 263 -11.45 27.38 11.00
N ILE A 264 -10.77 28.04 10.05
CA ILE A 264 -9.34 27.81 9.83
C ILE A 264 -8.54 28.24 11.06
N ALA A 265 -8.91 29.35 11.70
CA ALA A 265 -8.25 29.80 12.92
C ALA A 265 -8.44 28.80 14.07
N SER A 266 -9.64 28.21 14.23
CA SER A 266 -9.86 27.18 15.26
C SER A 266 -9.05 25.90 15.00
N LEU A 267 -8.95 25.47 13.74
CA LEU A 267 -8.09 24.33 13.38
C LEU A 267 -6.61 24.61 13.64
N GLN A 268 -6.15 25.84 13.45
CA GLN A 268 -4.78 26.23 13.78
C GLN A 268 -4.53 26.18 15.29
N GLU A 269 -5.50 26.62 16.10
CA GLU A 269 -5.43 26.53 17.56
C GLU A 269 -5.37 25.07 18.06
N GLU A 270 -6.24 24.21 17.54
CA GLU A 270 -6.22 22.77 17.84
C GLU A 270 -4.88 22.11 17.46
N HIS A 271 -4.32 22.49 16.31
CA HIS A 271 -3.03 21.99 15.86
C HIS A 271 -1.88 22.40 16.79
N GLU A 272 -1.88 23.63 17.31
CA GLU A 272 -0.87 24.07 18.29
C GLU A 272 -1.05 23.36 19.65
N MET A 273 -2.29 23.12 20.09
CA MET A 273 -2.54 22.30 21.28
C MET A 273 -1.99 20.86 21.11
N LEU A 274 -2.22 20.24 19.96
CA LEU A 274 -1.72 18.89 19.67
C LEU A 274 -0.18 18.85 19.66
N LYS A 275 0.48 19.88 19.11
CA LYS A 275 1.95 20.00 19.19
C LYS A 275 2.45 20.06 20.63
N GLU A 276 1.78 20.83 21.50
CA GLU A 276 2.15 20.91 22.91
C GLU A 276 1.98 19.56 23.62
N GLN A 277 0.91 18.82 23.32
CA GLN A 277 0.70 17.47 23.86
C GLN A 277 1.77 16.49 23.38
N ILE A 278 2.11 16.51 22.09
CA ILE A 278 3.21 15.69 21.53
C ILE A 278 4.53 16.02 22.25
N PHE A 279 4.81 17.30 22.48
CA PHE A 279 6.01 17.72 23.20
C PHE A 279 6.05 17.17 24.63
N LYS A 280 4.95 17.27 25.39
CA LYS A 280 4.84 16.73 26.76
C LYS A 280 5.03 15.22 26.79
N ILE A 281 4.42 14.49 25.85
CA ILE A 281 4.58 13.03 25.74
C ILE A 281 6.04 12.66 25.45
N ASN A 282 6.70 13.37 24.52
CA ASN A 282 8.10 13.14 24.21
C ASN A 282 9.04 13.39 25.41
N GLN A 283 8.77 14.43 26.22
CA GLN A 283 9.51 14.64 27.47
C GLN A 283 9.28 13.50 28.46
N GLY A 284 8.03 13.04 28.61
CA GLY A 284 7.72 11.89 29.47
C GLY A 284 8.43 10.61 29.03
N ILE A 285 8.55 10.37 27.72
CA ILE A 285 9.32 9.24 27.17
C ILE A 285 10.79 9.34 27.57
N LEU A 286 11.41 10.52 27.41
CA LEU A 286 12.82 10.74 27.79
C LEU A 286 13.05 10.55 29.29
N ASP A 287 12.13 11.03 30.13
CA ASP A 287 12.22 10.84 31.58
C ASP A 287 12.12 9.36 31.97
N CYS A 288 11.21 8.61 31.34
CA CYS A 288 11.10 7.16 31.56
C CYS A 288 12.37 6.43 31.11
N GLN A 289 12.95 6.79 29.96
CA GLN A 289 14.21 6.21 29.48
C GLN A 289 15.35 6.44 30.48
N ARG A 290 15.48 7.65 31.02
CA ARG A 290 16.47 7.97 32.06
C ARG A 290 16.26 7.14 33.34
N GLN A 291 15.03 7.00 33.81
CA GLN A 291 14.74 6.17 34.99
C GLN A 291 15.10 4.69 34.77
N ILE A 292 14.84 4.16 33.57
CA ILE A 292 15.22 2.81 33.20
C ILE A 292 16.76 2.65 33.22
N GLU A 293 17.50 3.64 32.71
CA GLU A 293 18.97 3.63 32.76
C GLU A 293 19.51 3.67 34.19
N GLU A 294 18.95 4.52 35.06
CA GLU A 294 19.34 4.61 36.48
C GLU A 294 19.07 3.30 37.25
N GLU A 295 17.91 2.69 37.06
CA GLU A 295 17.57 1.39 37.67
C GLU A 295 18.47 0.26 37.16
N ASN A 296 18.81 0.26 35.87
CA ASN A 296 19.76 -0.69 35.32
C ASN A 296 21.16 -0.51 35.91
N LEU A 297 21.59 0.74 36.17
CA LEU A 297 22.87 1.02 36.83
C LEU A 297 22.87 0.51 38.27
N ARG A 298 21.80 0.79 39.04
CA ARG A 298 21.65 0.29 40.43
C ARG A 298 21.69 -1.23 40.50
N LYS A 299 21.01 -1.92 39.58
CA LYS A 299 21.03 -3.40 39.51
C LYS A 299 22.43 -3.94 39.22
N ARG A 300 23.21 -3.25 38.36
CA ARG A 300 24.61 -3.63 38.09
C ARG A 300 25.49 -3.45 39.32
N ASP A 301 25.35 -2.35 40.04
CA ASP A 301 26.12 -2.08 41.27
C ASP A 301 25.77 -3.08 42.38
N GLN A 302 24.49 -3.40 42.59
CA GLN A 302 24.05 -4.43 43.52
C GLN A 302 24.60 -5.82 43.16
N SER A 303 24.61 -6.16 41.87
CA SER A 303 25.18 -7.43 41.39
C SER A 303 26.69 -7.49 41.65
N ARG A 304 27.41 -6.37 41.48
CA ARG A 304 28.85 -6.29 41.76
C ARG A 304 29.16 -6.46 43.24
N ILE A 305 28.41 -5.79 44.13
CA ILE A 305 28.56 -5.94 45.59
C ILE A 305 28.30 -7.38 46.03
N ALA A 306 27.28 -8.04 45.45
CA ALA A 306 26.98 -9.44 45.74
C ALA A 306 28.12 -10.39 45.33
N LEU A 307 28.73 -10.15 44.16
CA LEU A 307 29.92 -10.88 43.69
C LEU A 307 31.13 -10.66 44.61
N ASP A 308 31.44 -9.42 44.98
CA ASP A 308 32.56 -9.10 45.87
C ASP A 308 32.37 -9.74 47.27
N THR A 309 31.13 -9.78 47.76
CA THR A 309 30.79 -10.43 49.05
C THR A 309 31.00 -11.94 49.00
N LEU A 310 30.61 -12.60 47.91
CA LEU A 310 30.81 -14.04 47.73
C LEU A 310 32.30 -14.39 47.66
N GLN A 311 33.09 -13.58 46.97
CA GLN A 311 34.52 -13.81 46.80
C GLN A 311 35.29 -13.61 48.12
N GLY A 312 34.93 -12.59 48.92
CA GLY A 312 35.51 -12.40 50.25
C GLY A 312 35.18 -13.51 51.25
N VAL A 313 33.99 -14.15 51.14
CA VAL A 313 33.65 -15.33 51.95
C VAL A 313 34.51 -16.52 51.52
N GLN A 314 34.74 -16.71 50.22
CA GLN A 314 35.57 -17.79 49.68
C GLN A 314 37.02 -17.68 50.15
N ASP A 315 37.59 -16.48 50.11
CA ASP A 315 38.97 -16.22 50.58
C ASP A 315 39.12 -16.40 52.11
N SER A 316 38.03 -16.27 52.88
CA SER A 316 38.03 -16.51 54.34
C SER A 316 37.95 -18.00 54.73
N LEU A 317 37.48 -18.86 53.82
CA LEU A 317 37.34 -20.30 54.05
C LEU A 317 38.62 -21.10 53.74
N ASP A 318 39.61 -20.49 53.08
CA ASP A 318 40.86 -21.15 52.67
C ASP A 318 41.98 -21.12 53.74
N TRP A 319 41.73 -20.62 54.95
CA TRP A 319 42.77 -20.44 55.99
C TRP A 319 42.87 -21.51 57.09
N ASP A 320 42.02 -22.55 57.13
CA ASP A 320 42.09 -23.57 58.19
C ASP A 320 41.91 -25.01 57.65
N ILE A 321 42.88 -25.49 56.88
CA ILE A 321 43.11 -26.94 56.74
C ILE A 321 44.53 -27.25 57.24
N PRO A 322 44.69 -27.71 58.50
CA PRO A 322 45.95 -28.27 58.94
C PRO A 322 46.19 -29.62 58.25
N PHE A 323 47.41 -29.79 57.74
CA PHE A 323 47.96 -31.00 57.13
C PHE A 323 47.91 -32.22 58.06
#